data_AF-A0A931Q9G5-F1
#
_entry.id   AF-A0A931Q9G5-F1
#
_cell.length_a   1.000
_cell.length_b   1.000
_cell.length_c   1.000
_cell.angle_alpha   90.00
_cell.angle_beta   90.00
_cell.angle_gamma   90.00
#
_symmetry.space_group_name_H-M   'P 1'
#
loop_
_entity.id
_entity.type
_entity.pdbx_description
1 polymer ?
#
loop_
_entity_poly.entity_id
_entity_poly.type
_entity_poly.pdbx_seq_one_letter_code
_entity_poly.pdbx_strand_id
1 'polypeptide(L)'
;MRTRKAARDAGVSFVPRDAVRWFSPMVLARSGLRVVLAGVLGSYLDKRELQQSFPSVCVTRHGQEEELWFDFVADTGDGFDATYSVAWLAGRERLPIVGSDQELPRGRLLILGGDQVYPCAGPSAYEDRFTGPFRAAFPLVDDENEAPSLVAIPGNHDWYDGLTAFVRAFAQERWIGAWRSVQRRSYTAVKLPHDWWLWAIDLQKGADLDEPQKEYFEEIARELMGPDAKVILCVAEPAWVDAAGDPGAYAALDYLVRKLIEPFGARVLLMLTGDSHHYAHYVGDDGSHKVTAGGGGAFLHPTHDLPETITLESPTPGGTAPPVMSSVTYRLEGRCYPSRAISRRLAWGALGLPIRNPSCLILPGLLH
;
A
#
# COMPACT_ATOMS: atom_id res chain seq x y z
N MET A 1 -17.08 12.84 -26.08
CA MET A 1 -18.19 13.73 -25.63
C MET A 1 -19.51 12.99 -25.36
N ARG A 2 -19.79 11.84 -26.00
CA ARG A 2 -21.00 11.01 -25.74
C ARG A 2 -20.92 10.13 -24.47
N THR A 3 -19.73 9.78 -23.98
CA THR A 3 -19.53 9.00 -22.75
C THR A 3 -19.71 9.80 -21.45
N ARG A 4 -19.51 11.13 -21.50
CA ARG A 4 -19.64 12.02 -20.33
C ARG A 4 -21.10 12.39 -19.99
N LYS A 5 -22.05 12.19 -20.92
CA LYS A 5 -23.47 12.49 -20.69
C LYS A 5 -24.23 11.29 -20.10
N ALA A 6 -23.80 10.06 -20.39
CA ALA A 6 -24.43 8.85 -19.88
C ALA A 6 -24.26 8.65 -18.37
N ALA A 7 -23.14 9.09 -17.79
CA ALA A 7 -22.90 9.01 -16.34
C ALA A 7 -23.80 9.94 -15.51
N ARG A 8 -24.39 10.97 -16.15
CA ARG A 8 -25.25 11.94 -15.45
C ARG A 8 -26.71 11.49 -15.32
N ASP A 9 -27.13 10.56 -16.18
CA ASP A 9 -28.52 10.09 -16.28
C ASP A 9 -28.72 8.66 -15.72
N ALA A 10 -27.67 8.03 -15.19
CA ALA A 10 -27.75 6.73 -14.52
C ALA A 10 -27.00 6.78 -13.18
N GLY A 11 -27.69 7.16 -12.10
CA GLY A 11 -27.46 6.77 -10.69
C GLY A 11 -26.05 6.65 -10.09
N VAL A 12 -24.99 7.14 -10.74
CA VAL A 12 -23.60 6.97 -10.30
C VAL A 12 -23.12 8.28 -9.69
N SER A 13 -22.75 8.24 -8.40
CA SER A 13 -22.45 9.42 -7.56
C SER A 13 -21.09 10.08 -7.82
N PHE A 14 -20.29 9.60 -8.77
CA PHE A 14 -18.90 10.04 -9.00
C PHE A 14 -18.63 10.42 -10.46
N VAL A 15 -17.56 11.18 -10.67
CA VAL A 15 -17.11 11.62 -12.01
C VAL A 15 -15.81 10.88 -12.38
N PRO A 16 -15.86 9.94 -13.35
CA PRO A 16 -14.65 9.27 -13.83
C PRO A 16 -13.54 10.25 -14.22
N ARG A 17 -12.31 9.98 -13.77
CA ARG A 17 -11.14 10.81 -14.05
C ARG A 17 -10.21 10.12 -15.03
N ASP A 18 -9.64 10.91 -15.93
CA ASP A 18 -8.52 10.47 -16.76
C ASP A 18 -7.27 10.24 -15.88
N ALA A 19 -6.37 9.40 -16.38
CA ALA A 19 -5.04 9.15 -15.81
C ALA A 19 -4.30 10.45 -15.50
N VAL A 20 -3.50 10.46 -14.42
CA VAL A 20 -2.75 11.65 -14.05
C VAL A 20 -1.67 11.92 -15.09
N ARG A 21 -1.61 13.17 -15.55
CA ARG A 21 -0.56 13.62 -16.47
C ARG A 21 0.69 14.01 -15.67
N TRP A 22 1.41 13.01 -15.18
CA TRP A 22 2.58 13.16 -14.29
C TRP A 22 3.65 14.13 -14.81
N PHE A 23 3.87 14.18 -16.13
CA PHE A 23 4.83 15.10 -16.75
C PHE A 23 4.23 16.46 -17.18
N SER A 24 3.01 16.78 -16.77
CA SER A 24 2.41 18.08 -17.05
C SER A 24 2.95 19.14 -16.10
N PRO A 25 3.42 20.31 -16.60
CA PRO A 25 3.96 21.37 -15.73
C PRO A 25 2.98 21.84 -14.65
N MET A 26 1.70 21.93 -14.99
CA MET A 26 0.68 22.36 -14.05
C MET A 26 0.43 21.31 -12.96
N VAL A 27 0.50 20.01 -13.29
CA VAL A 27 0.37 18.93 -12.30
C VAL A 27 1.58 18.95 -11.37
N LEU A 28 2.79 18.99 -11.93
CA LEU A 28 4.02 19.08 -11.15
C LEU A 28 4.05 20.28 -10.21
N ALA A 29 3.67 21.48 -10.69
CA ALA A 29 3.62 22.68 -9.87
C ALA A 29 2.58 22.58 -8.74
N ARG A 30 1.38 22.07 -9.04
CA ARG A 30 0.31 21.92 -8.02
C ARG A 30 0.63 20.85 -6.99
N SER A 31 1.14 19.70 -7.43
CA SER A 31 1.58 18.62 -6.54
C SER A 31 2.75 19.08 -5.69
N GLY A 32 3.74 19.76 -6.29
CA GLY A 32 4.88 20.36 -5.58
C GLY A 32 4.44 21.35 -4.50
N LEU A 33 3.51 22.26 -4.81
CA LEU A 33 2.94 23.17 -3.81
C LEU A 33 2.25 22.42 -2.66
N ARG A 34 1.49 21.37 -2.96
CA ARG A 34 0.85 20.54 -1.92
C ARG A 34 1.88 19.78 -1.08
N VAL A 35 2.96 19.28 -1.67
CA VAL A 35 4.06 18.62 -0.95
C VAL A 35 4.70 19.61 0.03
N VAL A 36 4.99 20.84 -0.42
CA VAL A 36 5.57 21.88 0.44
C VAL A 36 4.62 22.23 1.58
N LEU A 37 3.34 22.46 1.29
CA LEU A 37 2.33 22.76 2.31
C LEU A 37 2.17 21.60 3.30
N ALA A 38 2.14 20.35 2.83
CA ALA A 38 2.06 19.17 3.66
C ALA A 38 3.34 18.99 4.51
N GLY A 39 4.52 19.35 4.01
CA GLY A 39 5.76 19.33 4.80
C GLY A 39 5.76 20.37 5.92
N VAL A 40 5.26 21.58 5.66
CA VAL A 40 5.21 22.67 6.65
C VAL A 40 4.12 22.46 7.70
N LEU A 41 2.94 21.98 7.27
CA LEU A 41 1.77 21.85 8.15
C LEU A 41 1.55 20.43 8.66
N GLY A 42 2.17 19.42 8.05
CA GLY A 42 1.95 18.01 8.37
C GLY A 42 2.36 17.64 9.80
N SER A 43 3.45 18.23 10.31
CA SER A 43 3.86 18.06 11.71
C SER A 43 2.90 18.70 12.71
N TYR A 44 2.10 19.69 12.30
CA TYR A 44 1.09 20.35 13.15
C TYR A 44 -0.31 19.73 13.01
N LEU A 45 -0.54 18.94 11.96
CA LEU A 45 -1.84 18.36 11.61
C LEU A 45 -1.79 16.83 11.55
N ASP A 46 -0.79 16.20 12.17
CA ASP A 46 -0.73 14.74 12.27
C ASP A 46 -1.97 14.24 13.04
N LYS A 47 -2.86 13.57 12.31
CA LYS A 47 -4.12 13.09 12.85
C LYS A 47 -4.00 11.76 13.56
N ARG A 48 -2.83 11.10 13.55
CA ARG A 48 -2.61 9.86 14.28
C ARG A 48 -2.75 10.09 15.79
N GLU A 49 -2.29 11.24 16.27
CA GLU A 49 -2.50 11.70 17.66
C GLU A 49 -3.99 11.77 18.05
N LEU A 50 -4.85 12.27 17.16
CA LEU A 50 -6.30 12.35 17.42
C LEU A 50 -6.96 10.96 17.42
N GLN A 51 -6.35 9.99 16.74
CA GLN A 51 -6.88 8.63 16.62
C GLN A 51 -6.64 7.77 17.88
N GLN A 52 -5.77 8.20 18.81
CA GLN A 52 -5.56 7.52 20.10
C GLN A 52 -6.86 7.35 20.89
N SER A 53 -7.81 8.29 20.71
CA SER A 53 -9.12 8.27 21.37
C SER A 53 -10.06 7.13 20.92
N PHE A 54 -9.78 6.48 19.78
CA PHE A 54 -10.57 5.35 19.31
C PHE A 54 -10.13 4.05 20.01
N PRO A 55 -11.05 3.14 20.38
CA PRO A 55 -10.67 1.91 21.05
C PRO A 55 -9.71 1.05 20.21
N SER A 56 -8.74 0.40 20.86
CA SER A 56 -7.89 -0.62 20.25
C SER A 56 -8.74 -1.83 19.88
N VAL A 57 -9.19 -1.88 18.62
CA VAL A 57 -9.96 -3.03 18.11
C VAL A 57 -9.03 -3.89 17.27
N CYS A 58 -8.90 -5.15 17.65
CA CYS A 58 -8.38 -6.20 16.79
C CYS A 58 -9.52 -6.73 15.92
N VAL A 59 -9.38 -6.62 14.60
CA VAL A 59 -10.32 -7.26 13.69
C VAL A 59 -10.01 -8.75 13.68
N THR A 60 -10.92 -9.57 14.20
CA THR A 60 -10.75 -11.03 14.14
C THR A 60 -11.47 -11.57 12.91
N ARG A 61 -10.74 -12.26 12.04
CA ARG A 61 -11.34 -13.11 11.01
C ARG A 61 -11.46 -14.51 11.56
N HIS A 62 -12.66 -14.84 12.04
CA HIS A 62 -13.03 -16.21 12.34
C HIS A 62 -13.28 -16.94 11.02
N GLY A 63 -12.49 -17.98 10.77
CA GLY A 63 -12.82 -19.00 9.78
C GLY A 63 -12.86 -20.34 10.49
N GLN A 64 -13.95 -21.10 10.30
CA GLN A 64 -13.93 -22.55 10.47
C GLN A 64 -13.23 -23.25 9.27
N GLU A 65 -12.63 -22.46 8.37
CA GLU A 65 -12.02 -22.91 7.12
C GLU A 65 -10.55 -23.27 7.34
N GLU A 66 -10.07 -24.33 6.68
CA GLU A 66 -8.66 -24.76 6.74
C GLU A 66 -7.70 -23.72 6.13
N GLU A 67 -8.20 -22.85 5.25
CA GLU A 67 -7.44 -21.85 4.50
C GLU A 67 -8.12 -20.47 4.50
N LEU A 68 -7.33 -19.41 4.24
CA LEU A 68 -7.83 -18.05 4.05
C LEU A 68 -7.15 -17.44 2.82
N TRP A 69 -7.95 -16.94 1.89
CA TRP A 69 -7.48 -16.18 0.73
C TRP A 69 -7.60 -14.67 0.99
N PHE A 70 -6.57 -13.91 0.64
CA PHE A 70 -6.58 -12.46 0.66
C PHE A 70 -5.97 -11.89 -0.64
N ASP A 71 -6.47 -10.73 -1.05
CA ASP A 71 -5.94 -9.97 -2.18
C ASP A 71 -5.12 -8.79 -1.66
N PHE A 72 -4.03 -8.45 -2.34
CA PHE A 72 -3.22 -7.27 -2.06
C PHE A 72 -3.15 -6.38 -3.30
N VAL A 73 -3.45 -5.09 -3.13
CA VAL A 73 -3.44 -4.10 -4.20
C VAL A 73 -2.84 -2.79 -3.66
N ALA A 74 -1.88 -2.20 -4.36
CA ALA A 74 -1.33 -0.88 -4.03
C ALA A 74 -1.18 -0.03 -5.28
N ASP A 75 -1.07 1.30 -5.12
CA ASP A 75 -0.80 2.24 -6.21
C ASP A 75 -1.93 2.32 -7.25
N THR A 76 -3.13 2.60 -6.74
CA THR A 76 -4.38 2.73 -7.51
C THR A 76 -4.80 4.20 -7.59
N GLY A 77 -5.94 4.50 -8.21
CA GLY A 77 -6.48 5.86 -8.19
C GLY A 77 -5.81 6.83 -9.16
N ASP A 78 -4.96 6.34 -10.06
CA ASP A 78 -4.33 7.15 -11.12
C ASP A 78 -5.35 7.62 -12.15
N GLY A 79 -6.30 6.76 -12.51
CA GLY A 79 -7.36 7.06 -13.48
C GLY A 79 -8.43 5.97 -13.47
N PHE A 80 -9.61 6.31 -14.00
CA PHE A 80 -10.79 5.46 -13.96
C PHE A 80 -10.55 4.07 -14.56
N ASP A 81 -10.04 3.98 -15.78
CA ASP A 81 -9.93 2.70 -16.49
C ASP A 81 -9.04 1.70 -15.75
N ALA A 82 -7.89 2.16 -15.25
CA ALA A 82 -6.94 1.31 -14.53
C ALA A 82 -7.48 0.90 -13.16
N THR A 83 -7.96 1.86 -12.36
CA THR A 83 -8.57 1.59 -11.05
C THR A 83 -9.76 0.64 -11.17
N TYR A 84 -10.67 0.90 -12.11
CA TYR A 84 -11.85 0.07 -12.33
C TYR A 84 -11.45 -1.36 -12.75
N SER A 85 -10.46 -1.49 -13.64
CA SER A 85 -9.99 -2.81 -14.08
C SER A 85 -9.43 -3.63 -12.92
N VAL A 86 -8.60 -3.03 -12.07
CA VAL A 86 -8.04 -3.69 -10.89
C VAL A 86 -9.13 -4.04 -9.88
N ALA A 87 -10.04 -3.10 -9.58
CA ALA A 87 -11.17 -3.37 -8.70
C ALA A 87 -12.08 -4.47 -9.24
N TRP A 88 -12.31 -4.50 -10.56
CA TRP A 88 -13.13 -5.52 -11.20
C TRP A 88 -12.50 -6.91 -11.04
N LEU A 89 -11.19 -7.02 -11.24
CA LEU A 89 -10.44 -8.27 -11.02
C LEU A 89 -10.52 -8.72 -9.54
N ALA A 90 -10.28 -7.81 -8.59
CA ALA A 90 -10.39 -8.09 -7.16
C ALA A 90 -11.82 -8.46 -6.71
N GLY A 91 -12.84 -8.01 -7.45
CA GLY A 91 -14.24 -8.33 -7.17
C GLY A 91 -14.70 -9.69 -7.71
N ARG A 92 -13.93 -10.31 -8.61
CA ARG A 92 -14.31 -11.59 -9.24
C ARG A 92 -14.30 -12.72 -8.22
N GLU A 93 -15.33 -13.56 -8.23
CA GLU A 93 -15.39 -14.78 -7.39
C GLU A 93 -14.24 -15.76 -7.69
N ARG A 94 -13.86 -15.83 -8.97
CA ARG A 94 -12.76 -16.64 -9.49
C ARG A 94 -11.92 -15.81 -10.46
N LEU A 95 -10.61 -15.89 -10.31
CA LEU A 95 -9.65 -15.20 -11.15
C LEU A 95 -8.81 -16.22 -11.92
N PRO A 96 -8.87 -16.27 -13.26
CA PRO A 96 -8.01 -17.14 -14.05
C PRO A 96 -6.57 -16.65 -14.03
N ILE A 97 -5.62 -17.58 -13.85
CA ILE A 97 -4.19 -17.26 -13.89
C ILE A 97 -3.71 -17.29 -15.34
N VAL A 98 -3.19 -16.16 -15.84
CA VAL A 98 -2.66 -16.08 -17.20
C VAL A 98 -1.54 -17.11 -17.41
N GLY A 99 -1.73 -18.00 -18.38
CA GLY A 99 -0.76 -19.06 -18.71
C GLY A 99 -0.86 -20.32 -17.83
N SER A 100 -1.96 -20.48 -17.09
CA SER A 100 -2.28 -21.67 -16.31
C SER A 100 -3.77 -22.02 -16.46
N ASP A 101 -4.12 -23.31 -16.32
CA ASP A 101 -5.51 -23.77 -16.28
C ASP A 101 -6.15 -23.60 -14.89
N GLN A 102 -5.41 -23.02 -13.94
CA GLN A 102 -5.87 -22.79 -12.57
C GLN A 102 -6.63 -21.48 -12.43
N GLU A 103 -7.61 -21.49 -11.52
CA GLU A 103 -8.33 -20.30 -11.06
C GLU A 103 -8.14 -20.12 -9.56
N LEU A 104 -7.95 -18.88 -9.12
CA LEU A 104 -7.86 -18.51 -7.71
C LEU A 104 -9.23 -18.01 -7.22
N PRO A 105 -9.67 -18.34 -6.00
CA PRO A 105 -10.86 -17.72 -5.42
C PRO A 105 -10.58 -16.26 -5.06
N ARG A 106 -11.66 -15.46 -4.98
CA ARG A 106 -11.60 -14.11 -4.41
C ARG A 106 -11.06 -14.11 -2.99
N GLY A 107 -10.24 -13.12 -2.64
CA GLY A 107 -9.86 -12.88 -1.27
C GLY A 107 -11.07 -12.55 -0.38
N ARG A 108 -11.14 -13.16 0.80
CA ARG A 108 -12.07 -12.75 1.88
C ARG A 108 -11.64 -11.45 2.55
N LEU A 109 -10.38 -11.07 2.36
CA LEU A 109 -9.78 -9.82 2.80
C LEU A 109 -9.06 -9.16 1.62
N LEU A 110 -9.36 -7.89 1.36
CA LEU A 110 -8.61 -7.03 0.46
C LEU A 110 -7.73 -6.10 1.29
N ILE A 111 -6.42 -6.12 1.03
CA ILE A 111 -5.43 -5.25 1.64
C ILE A 111 -5.02 -4.20 0.62
N LEU A 112 -5.25 -2.92 0.95
CA LEU A 112 -4.79 -1.79 0.15
C LEU A 112 -3.46 -1.26 0.70
N GLY A 113 -2.39 -1.47 -0.05
CA GLY A 113 -1.00 -1.33 0.41
C GLY A 113 -0.38 0.06 0.29
N GLY A 114 -1.18 1.13 0.21
CA GLY A 114 -0.69 2.49 -0.02
C GLY A 114 -1.17 3.08 -1.35
N ASP A 115 -1.14 4.41 -1.42
CA ASP A 115 -1.49 5.23 -2.58
C ASP A 115 -2.79 4.83 -3.27
N GLN A 116 -3.91 5.12 -2.60
CA GLN A 116 -5.23 4.85 -3.16
C GLN A 116 -5.74 5.99 -4.06
N VAL A 117 -5.04 7.11 -4.12
CA VAL A 117 -5.47 8.28 -4.88
C VAL A 117 -4.29 9.09 -5.42
N TYR A 118 -4.39 9.51 -6.68
CA TYR A 118 -3.40 10.39 -7.31
C TYR A 118 -4.01 11.67 -7.90
N PRO A 119 -3.22 12.74 -8.07
CA PRO A 119 -1.86 12.90 -7.53
C PRO A 119 -1.87 13.29 -6.05
N CYS A 120 -3.01 13.66 -5.48
CA CYS A 120 -3.08 14.06 -4.09
C CYS A 120 -4.47 13.76 -3.53
N ALA A 121 -4.51 13.41 -2.25
CA ALA A 121 -5.74 13.20 -1.51
C ALA A 121 -6.69 14.40 -1.51
N GLY A 122 -7.96 14.05 -1.29
CA GLY A 122 -9.07 14.96 -1.07
C GLY A 122 -10.41 14.23 -1.21
N PRO A 123 -11.49 14.69 -0.58
CA PRO A 123 -12.76 13.96 -0.56
C PRO A 123 -13.31 13.62 -1.95
N SER A 124 -13.36 14.60 -2.86
CA SER A 124 -13.81 14.37 -4.23
C SER A 124 -12.81 13.56 -5.06
N ALA A 125 -11.50 13.65 -4.74
CA ALA A 125 -10.49 12.86 -5.44
C ALA A 125 -10.65 11.38 -5.14
N TYR A 126 -10.86 11.01 -3.86
CA TYR A 126 -11.18 9.64 -3.48
C TYR A 126 -12.47 9.14 -4.13
N GLU A 127 -13.55 9.92 -4.08
CA GLU A 127 -14.83 9.51 -4.68
C GLU A 127 -14.71 9.28 -6.19
N ASP A 128 -14.07 10.19 -6.89
CA ASP A 128 -13.97 10.14 -8.35
C ASP A 128 -12.93 9.15 -8.88
N ARG A 129 -11.87 8.87 -8.11
CA ARG A 129 -10.72 8.09 -8.57
C ARG A 129 -10.61 6.71 -7.94
N PHE A 130 -11.22 6.50 -6.77
CA PHE A 130 -11.10 5.25 -6.01
C PHE A 130 -12.46 4.67 -5.60
N THR A 131 -13.18 5.29 -4.65
CA THR A 131 -14.37 4.65 -4.04
C THR A 131 -15.52 4.50 -5.03
N GLY A 132 -15.72 5.48 -5.92
CA GLY A 132 -16.67 5.39 -7.01
C GLY A 132 -16.35 4.25 -8.00
N PRO A 133 -15.15 4.21 -8.58
CA PRO A 133 -14.71 3.10 -9.44
C PRO A 133 -14.81 1.72 -8.78
N PHE A 134 -14.36 1.57 -7.53
CA PHE A 134 -14.48 0.30 -6.78
C PHE A 134 -15.95 -0.09 -6.56
N ARG A 135 -16.81 0.86 -6.17
CA ARG A 135 -18.26 0.63 -6.01
C ARG A 135 -18.93 0.21 -7.32
N ALA A 136 -18.48 0.77 -8.45
CA ALA A 136 -19.00 0.40 -9.77
C ALA A 136 -18.48 -0.97 -10.24
N ALA A 137 -17.28 -1.36 -9.84
CA ALA A 137 -16.65 -2.61 -10.24
C ALA A 137 -17.20 -3.83 -9.49
N PHE A 138 -17.51 -3.66 -8.20
CA PHE A 138 -18.15 -4.67 -7.38
C PHE A 138 -19.26 -4.04 -6.52
N PRO A 139 -20.49 -3.95 -7.06
CA PRO A 139 -21.64 -3.40 -6.34
C PRO A 139 -21.98 -4.20 -5.08
N LEU A 140 -22.69 -3.57 -4.14
CA LEU A 140 -23.13 -4.17 -2.88
C LEU A 140 -23.79 -5.55 -3.08
N VAL A 141 -23.45 -6.48 -2.19
CA VAL A 141 -24.06 -7.81 -2.11
C VAL A 141 -25.21 -7.81 -1.11
N ASP A 142 -26.22 -8.66 -1.32
CA ASP A 142 -27.39 -8.75 -0.43
C ASP A 142 -27.06 -9.46 0.90
N ASP A 143 -26.11 -10.41 0.89
CA ASP A 143 -25.64 -11.11 2.10
C ASP A 143 -24.34 -10.47 2.62
N GLU A 144 -24.42 -9.81 3.77
CA GLU A 144 -23.24 -9.23 4.44
C GLU A 144 -22.18 -10.27 4.83
N ASN A 145 -22.54 -11.56 4.95
CA ASN A 145 -21.59 -12.63 5.26
C ASN A 145 -20.71 -13.02 4.06
N GLU A 146 -21.14 -12.68 2.84
CA GLU A 146 -20.36 -12.91 1.62
C GLU A 146 -19.43 -11.73 1.29
N ALA A 147 -19.64 -10.58 1.94
CA ALA A 147 -18.88 -9.37 1.72
C ALA A 147 -17.42 -9.52 2.15
N PRO A 148 -16.44 -9.40 1.22
CA PRO A 148 -15.04 -9.36 1.61
C PRO A 148 -14.75 -8.10 2.43
N SER A 149 -13.84 -8.24 3.37
CA SER A 149 -13.44 -7.13 4.21
C SER A 149 -12.28 -6.38 3.61
N LEU A 150 -12.12 -5.12 4.01
CA LEU A 150 -11.11 -4.23 3.46
C LEU A 150 -10.34 -3.54 4.56
N VAL A 151 -9.02 -3.60 4.43
CA VAL A 151 -8.08 -2.81 5.22
C VAL A 151 -7.17 -2.06 4.26
N ALA A 152 -6.73 -0.88 4.67
CA ALA A 152 -5.92 0.02 3.89
C ALA A 152 -4.86 0.65 4.79
N ILE A 153 -3.68 0.91 4.22
CA ILE A 153 -2.69 1.81 4.80
C ILE A 153 -2.51 3.00 3.86
N PRO A 154 -2.25 4.22 4.38
CA PRO A 154 -1.98 5.36 3.54
C PRO A 154 -0.54 5.29 2.98
N GLY A 155 -0.40 5.64 1.71
CA GLY A 155 0.88 6.01 1.10
C GLY A 155 1.10 7.53 1.16
N ASN A 156 2.21 7.98 0.60
CA ASN A 156 2.57 9.40 0.59
C ASN A 156 1.52 10.28 -0.13
N HIS A 157 0.83 9.76 -1.14
CA HIS A 157 -0.19 10.54 -1.85
C HIS A 157 -1.49 10.71 -1.07
N ASP A 158 -1.78 9.77 -0.16
CA ASP A 158 -2.92 9.82 0.76
C ASP A 158 -2.70 10.87 1.86
N TRP A 159 -1.45 11.16 2.21
CA TRP A 159 -1.05 12.10 3.26
C TRP A 159 -1.16 13.58 2.88
N TYR A 160 -1.27 13.94 1.59
CA TYR A 160 -1.22 15.34 1.15
C TYR A 160 -2.40 16.22 1.59
N ASP A 161 -3.45 15.66 2.20
CA ASP A 161 -4.52 16.42 2.87
C ASP A 161 -4.54 16.23 4.40
N GLY A 162 -3.45 15.74 4.97
CA GLY A 162 -3.32 15.40 6.39
C GLY A 162 -4.20 14.21 6.79
N LEU A 163 -4.26 13.17 5.96
CA LEU A 163 -5.10 11.96 6.12
C LEU A 163 -6.61 12.20 6.25
N THR A 164 -7.10 13.40 5.94
CA THR A 164 -8.52 13.74 6.15
C THR A 164 -9.43 12.84 5.32
N ALA A 165 -9.14 12.72 4.04
CA ALA A 165 -9.97 11.93 3.15
C ALA A 165 -9.76 10.43 3.35
N PHE A 166 -8.52 9.99 3.63
CA PHE A 166 -8.21 8.60 3.96
C PHE A 166 -9.05 8.10 5.14
N VAL A 167 -9.01 8.81 6.27
CA VAL A 167 -9.75 8.42 7.49
C VAL A 167 -11.25 8.36 7.21
N ARG A 168 -11.80 9.30 6.43
CA ARG A 168 -13.22 9.30 6.06
C ARG A 168 -13.61 8.15 5.13
N ALA A 169 -12.68 7.70 4.29
CA ALA A 169 -12.92 6.63 3.33
C ALA A 169 -12.82 5.24 4.00
N PHE A 170 -11.78 5.01 4.79
CA PHE A 170 -11.43 3.66 5.27
C PHE A 170 -11.60 3.45 6.76
N ALA A 171 -11.43 4.48 7.59
CA ALA A 171 -11.38 4.36 9.05
C ALA A 171 -12.74 4.62 9.76
N GLN A 172 -13.85 4.39 9.06
CA GLN A 172 -15.22 4.58 9.57
C GLN A 172 -16.12 3.36 9.37
N GLU A 173 -15.53 2.19 9.11
CA GLU A 173 -16.23 0.92 8.90
C GLU A 173 -17.32 0.99 7.81
N ARG A 174 -17.02 1.71 6.73
CA ARG A 174 -17.95 2.00 5.63
C ARG A 174 -17.85 0.99 4.51
N TRP A 175 -18.91 0.91 3.73
CA TRP A 175 -18.94 0.12 2.50
C TRP A 175 -18.34 0.88 1.32
N ILE A 176 -17.50 0.19 0.56
CA ILE A 176 -17.00 0.63 -0.74
C ILE A 176 -17.39 -0.47 -1.73
N GLY A 177 -18.51 -0.30 -2.42
CA GLY A 177 -19.10 -1.44 -3.14
C GLY A 177 -19.47 -2.55 -2.17
N ALA A 178 -19.20 -3.80 -2.53
CA ALA A 178 -19.36 -4.95 -1.65
C ALA A 178 -18.24 -5.12 -0.61
N TRP A 179 -17.17 -4.32 -0.64
CA TRP A 179 -16.15 -4.37 0.39
C TRP A 179 -16.56 -3.58 1.63
N ARG A 180 -16.38 -4.17 2.81
CA ARG A 180 -16.60 -3.49 4.09
C ARG A 180 -15.28 -3.13 4.74
N SER A 181 -15.01 -1.84 4.94
CA SER A 181 -13.85 -1.44 5.71
C SER A 181 -14.03 -1.84 7.18
N VAL A 182 -12.94 -2.21 7.85
CA VAL A 182 -12.99 -2.74 9.24
C VAL A 182 -12.05 -2.05 10.20
N GLN A 183 -11.21 -1.14 9.71
CA GLN A 183 -10.32 -0.34 10.55
C GLN A 183 -11.02 0.93 11.06
N ARG A 184 -10.49 1.45 12.17
CA ARG A 184 -10.90 2.74 12.77
C ARG A 184 -9.76 3.76 12.84
N ARG A 185 -8.56 3.35 12.45
CA ARG A 185 -7.34 4.16 12.43
C ARG A 185 -6.68 4.03 11.06
N SER A 186 -5.66 4.83 10.77
CA SER A 186 -4.85 4.71 9.55
C SER A 186 -3.96 3.47 9.52
N TYR A 187 -3.81 2.82 10.67
CA TYR A 187 -3.15 1.53 10.89
C TYR A 187 -4.11 0.55 11.57
N THR A 188 -3.83 -0.75 11.48
CA THR A 188 -4.64 -1.78 12.14
C THR A 188 -3.92 -3.13 12.27
N ALA A 189 -4.32 -3.92 13.26
CA ALA A 189 -3.96 -5.33 13.36
C ALA A 189 -5.19 -6.22 13.10
N VAL A 190 -5.02 -7.24 12.25
CA VAL A 190 -6.05 -8.25 11.96
C VAL A 190 -5.55 -9.62 12.39
N LYS A 191 -6.30 -10.28 13.27
CA LYS A 191 -6.05 -11.68 13.63
C LYS A 191 -6.60 -12.58 12.53
N LEU A 192 -5.72 -13.39 11.95
CA LEU A 192 -6.02 -14.38 10.91
C LEU A 192 -6.02 -15.80 11.52
N PRO A 193 -6.52 -16.81 10.80
CA PRO A 193 -6.42 -18.20 11.23
C PRO A 193 -4.98 -18.69 11.44
N HIS A 194 -4.81 -19.74 12.24
CA HIS A 194 -3.53 -20.45 12.43
C HIS A 194 -2.38 -19.58 12.98
N ASP A 195 -2.71 -18.70 13.94
CA ASP A 195 -1.81 -17.75 14.61
C ASP A 195 -1.06 -16.82 13.64
N TRP A 196 -1.67 -16.55 12.48
CA TRP A 196 -1.24 -15.49 11.59
C TRP A 196 -1.87 -14.16 11.96
N TRP A 197 -1.12 -13.09 11.72
CA TRP A 197 -1.52 -11.72 11.96
C TRP A 197 -1.16 -10.85 10.78
N LEU A 198 -2.05 -9.96 10.38
CA LEU A 198 -1.72 -8.86 9.48
C LEU A 198 -1.55 -7.59 10.30
N TRP A 199 -0.39 -6.97 10.21
CA TRP A 199 -0.10 -5.67 10.80
C TRP A 199 0.04 -4.64 9.68
N ALA A 200 -0.96 -3.78 9.54
CA ALA A 200 -1.00 -2.69 8.58
C ALA A 200 -0.53 -1.40 9.27
N ILE A 201 0.67 -0.94 8.91
CA ILE A 201 1.38 0.16 9.58
C ILE A 201 1.32 1.43 8.72
N ASP A 202 1.14 2.57 9.37
CA ASP A 202 1.21 3.90 8.76
C ASP A 202 2.51 4.60 9.16
N LEU A 203 3.52 4.53 8.28
CA LEU A 203 4.88 5.04 8.50
C LEU A 203 5.18 6.41 7.86
N GLN A 204 4.20 7.14 7.33
CA GLN A 204 4.37 8.49 6.75
C GLN A 204 5.79 8.79 6.16
N LYS A 205 6.12 8.24 4.99
CA LYS A 205 7.45 8.39 4.34
C LYS A 205 8.65 7.93 5.18
N GLY A 206 8.51 6.80 5.87
CA GLY A 206 9.57 6.26 6.72
C GLY A 206 9.87 7.11 7.97
N ALA A 207 8.94 7.98 8.37
CA ALA A 207 9.04 8.68 9.65
C ALA A 207 8.95 7.68 10.82
N ASP A 208 9.45 8.11 11.99
CA ASP A 208 9.34 7.32 13.22
C ASP A 208 7.86 6.99 13.53
N LEU A 209 7.66 5.78 14.05
CA LEU A 209 6.35 5.35 14.55
C LEU A 209 5.92 6.29 15.68
N ASP A 210 4.74 6.89 15.56
CA ASP A 210 4.18 7.75 16.60
C ASP A 210 3.87 6.93 17.87
N GLU A 211 3.80 7.61 19.02
CA GLU A 211 3.57 6.94 20.31
C GLU A 211 2.21 6.23 20.38
N PRO A 212 1.09 6.84 19.94
CA PRO A 212 -0.21 6.15 19.89
C PRO A 212 -0.22 4.84 19.09
N GLN A 213 0.53 4.80 17.98
CA GLN A 213 0.64 3.63 17.13
C GLN A 213 1.54 2.56 17.77
N LYS A 214 2.64 2.95 18.44
CA LYS A 214 3.45 2.04 19.26
C LYS A 214 2.60 1.38 20.35
N GLU A 215 1.89 2.19 21.13
CA GLU A 215 1.02 1.70 22.22
C GLU A 215 0.00 0.69 21.70
N TYR A 216 -0.65 1.00 20.57
CA TYR A 216 -1.62 0.10 19.94
C TYR A 216 -1.01 -1.27 19.58
N PHE A 217 0.13 -1.29 18.88
CA PHE A 217 0.73 -2.56 18.46
C PHE A 217 1.38 -3.31 19.63
N GLU A 218 1.92 -2.60 20.62
CA GLU A 218 2.45 -3.21 21.84
C GLU A 218 1.33 -3.87 22.67
N GLU A 219 0.18 -3.21 22.81
CA GLU A 219 -1.02 -3.77 23.46
C GLU A 219 -1.47 -5.06 22.76
N ILE A 220 -1.60 -5.04 21.42
CA ILE A 220 -1.98 -6.23 20.63
C ILE A 220 -0.97 -7.37 20.82
N ALA A 221 0.33 -7.07 20.71
CA ALA A 221 1.37 -8.08 20.85
C ALA A 221 1.43 -8.69 22.25
N ARG A 222 1.27 -7.86 23.28
CA ARG A 222 1.30 -8.28 24.68
C ARG A 222 0.06 -9.07 25.09
N GLU A 223 -1.12 -8.65 24.65
CA GLU A 223 -2.39 -9.15 25.19
C GLU A 223 -3.05 -10.22 24.32
N LEU A 224 -2.81 -10.21 23.01
CA LEU A 224 -3.58 -11.05 22.06
C LEU A 224 -2.73 -12.05 21.27
N MET A 225 -1.45 -11.78 21.07
CA MET A 225 -0.57 -12.64 20.27
C MET A 225 -0.01 -13.80 21.11
N GLY A 226 -0.03 -15.00 20.52
CA GLY A 226 0.62 -16.17 21.11
C GLY A 226 2.14 -16.16 20.88
N PRO A 227 2.91 -16.93 21.68
CA PRO A 227 4.38 -16.89 21.72
C PRO A 227 5.12 -17.37 20.46
N ASP A 228 4.42 -17.70 19.38
CA ASP A 228 5.00 -18.12 18.09
C ASP A 228 4.20 -17.54 16.90
N ALA A 229 3.49 -16.44 17.13
CA ALA A 229 2.63 -15.83 16.12
C ALA A 229 3.43 -15.42 14.87
N LYS A 230 2.81 -15.59 13.70
CA LYS A 230 3.40 -15.26 12.40
C LYS A 230 2.79 -13.96 11.91
N VAL A 231 3.63 -13.01 11.50
CA VAL A 231 3.18 -11.67 11.11
C VAL A 231 3.42 -11.44 9.62
N ILE A 232 2.38 -10.98 8.94
CA ILE A 232 2.42 -10.31 7.65
C ILE A 232 2.47 -8.80 7.97
N LEU A 233 3.57 -8.14 7.63
CA LEU A 233 3.74 -6.71 7.83
C LEU A 233 3.44 -5.97 6.53
N CYS A 234 2.43 -5.10 6.55
CA CYS A 234 2.02 -4.29 5.41
C CYS A 234 2.42 -2.84 5.66
N VAL A 235 3.29 -2.30 4.80
CA VAL A 235 3.87 -0.95 4.88
C VAL A 235 3.87 -0.33 3.49
N ALA A 236 3.70 1.00 3.38
CA ALA A 236 3.47 1.63 2.08
C ALA A 236 4.70 1.63 1.17
N GLU A 237 5.90 1.75 1.75
CA GLU A 237 7.15 1.95 1.01
C GLU A 237 8.12 0.76 1.16
N PRO A 238 8.84 0.38 0.08
CA PRO A 238 9.77 -0.75 0.04
C PRO A 238 11.14 -0.40 0.66
N ALA A 239 11.15 0.04 1.91
CA ALA A 239 12.36 0.58 2.54
C ALA A 239 13.57 -0.37 2.57
N TRP A 240 13.37 -1.68 2.39
CA TRP A 240 14.45 -2.65 2.22
C TRP A 240 15.21 -2.53 0.89
N VAL A 241 14.55 -2.07 -0.18
CA VAL A 241 15.22 -1.81 -1.47
C VAL A 241 16.09 -0.57 -1.35
N ASP A 242 15.57 0.48 -0.71
CA ASP A 242 16.31 1.72 -0.46
C ASP A 242 17.52 1.49 0.45
N ALA A 243 17.42 0.54 1.38
CA ALA A 243 18.52 0.12 2.24
C ALA A 243 19.76 -0.39 1.51
N ALA A 244 19.64 -0.79 0.24
CA ALA A 244 20.80 -1.14 -0.59
C ALA A 244 21.69 0.07 -0.89
N GLY A 245 21.13 1.30 -0.89
CA GLY A 245 21.85 2.56 -1.09
C GLY A 245 22.01 3.38 0.19
N ASP A 246 21.03 3.34 1.08
CA ASP A 246 21.01 4.04 2.37
C ASP A 246 20.55 3.10 3.49
N PRO A 247 21.48 2.48 4.25
CA PRO A 247 21.14 1.57 5.34
C PRO A 247 20.17 2.16 6.39
N GLY A 248 20.12 3.49 6.53
CA GLY A 248 19.21 4.18 7.44
C GLY A 248 17.73 4.05 7.03
N ALA A 249 17.43 3.81 5.76
CA ALA A 249 16.06 3.72 5.26
C ALA A 249 15.24 2.60 5.93
N TYR A 250 15.88 1.51 6.34
CA TYR A 250 15.22 0.38 7.00
C TYR A 250 15.07 0.53 8.53
N ALA A 251 15.67 1.57 9.13
CA ALA A 251 15.79 1.68 10.59
C ALA A 251 14.44 1.69 11.32
N ALA A 252 13.44 2.40 10.79
CA ALA A 252 12.10 2.45 11.40
C ALA A 252 11.40 1.09 11.38
N LEU A 253 11.54 0.34 10.29
CA LEU A 253 11.00 -1.03 10.17
C LEU A 253 11.77 -2.01 11.07
N ASP A 254 13.10 -1.92 11.11
CA ASP A 254 13.92 -2.72 12.02
C ASP A 254 13.49 -2.50 13.47
N TYR A 255 13.34 -1.24 13.87
CA TYR A 255 12.87 -0.87 15.21
C TYR A 255 11.50 -1.50 15.51
N LEU A 256 10.53 -1.37 14.60
CA LEU A 256 9.19 -1.93 14.78
C LEU A 256 9.25 -3.44 15.02
N VAL A 257 9.96 -4.18 14.17
CA VAL A 257 10.07 -5.64 14.29
C VAL A 257 10.69 -6.02 15.64
N ARG A 258 11.82 -5.42 15.98
CA ARG A 258 12.58 -5.82 17.16
C ARG A 258 12.00 -5.37 18.49
N LYS A 259 11.25 -4.27 18.49
CA LYS A 259 10.72 -3.69 19.72
C LYS A 259 9.28 -4.09 19.96
N LEU A 260 8.51 -4.33 18.90
CA LEU A 260 7.07 -4.59 19.02
C LEU A 260 6.66 -6.02 18.63
N ILE A 261 7.51 -6.79 17.95
CA ILE A 261 7.17 -8.15 17.48
C ILE A 261 8.04 -9.22 18.15
N GLU A 262 9.36 -9.16 17.94
CA GLU A 262 10.30 -10.19 18.44
C GLU A 262 10.28 -10.41 19.97
N PRO A 263 10.13 -9.38 20.84
CA PRO A 263 10.12 -9.58 22.28
C PRO A 263 8.96 -10.45 22.77
N PHE A 264 7.91 -10.60 21.96
CA PHE A 264 6.74 -11.41 22.24
C PHE A 264 6.79 -12.81 21.60
N GLY A 265 7.95 -13.21 21.04
CA GLY A 265 8.17 -14.52 20.41
C GLY A 265 7.60 -14.63 18.99
N ALA A 266 6.95 -13.58 18.50
CA ALA A 266 6.40 -13.52 17.16
C ALA A 266 7.48 -13.27 16.09
N ARG A 267 7.20 -13.68 14.85
CA ARG A 267 8.13 -13.57 13.72
C ARG A 267 7.44 -12.97 12.50
N VAL A 268 8.10 -12.02 11.84
CA VAL A 268 7.65 -11.52 10.54
C VAL A 268 8.10 -12.48 9.45
N LEU A 269 7.15 -13.07 8.73
CA LEU A 269 7.43 -14.03 7.64
C LEU A 269 7.20 -13.44 6.25
N LEU A 270 6.39 -12.39 6.16
CA LEU A 270 6.07 -11.72 4.91
C LEU A 270 5.96 -10.22 5.13
N MET A 271 6.64 -9.43 4.31
CA MET A 271 6.42 -7.99 4.20
C MET A 271 5.81 -7.67 2.83
N LEU A 272 4.74 -6.88 2.82
CA LEU A 272 4.02 -6.44 1.62
C LEU A 272 4.08 -4.91 1.51
N THR A 273 4.28 -4.42 0.30
CA THR A 273 4.36 -2.97 0.03
C THR A 273 3.94 -2.58 -1.38
N GLY A 274 3.70 -1.28 -1.57
CA GLY A 274 3.45 -0.61 -2.84
C GLY A 274 4.54 0.43 -3.13
N ASP A 275 4.10 1.64 -3.46
CA ASP A 275 4.87 2.87 -3.79
C ASP A 275 5.69 2.74 -5.07
N SER A 276 6.48 1.67 -5.16
CA SER A 276 7.18 1.32 -6.36
C SER A 276 6.27 0.57 -7.33
N HIS A 277 5.98 1.21 -8.47
CA HIS A 277 5.00 0.75 -9.45
C HIS A 277 5.47 -0.42 -10.32
N HIS A 278 5.87 -1.50 -9.64
CA HIS A 278 6.30 -2.76 -10.22
C HIS A 278 5.96 -3.90 -9.25
N TYR A 279 6.18 -5.13 -9.71
CA TYR A 279 6.24 -6.32 -8.86
C TYR A 279 7.69 -6.76 -8.68
N ALA A 280 8.08 -7.03 -7.44
CA ALA A 280 9.35 -7.65 -7.09
C ALA A 280 9.20 -8.51 -5.85
N HIS A 281 9.87 -9.66 -5.82
CA HIS A 281 9.81 -10.60 -4.72
C HIS A 281 11.21 -11.04 -4.32
N TYR A 282 11.56 -10.77 -3.07
CA TYR A 282 12.83 -11.14 -2.47
C TYR A 282 12.61 -12.19 -1.39
N VAL A 283 13.52 -13.17 -1.33
CA VAL A 283 13.51 -14.27 -0.36
C VAL A 283 14.77 -14.20 0.49
N GLY A 284 14.59 -14.12 1.81
CA GLY A 284 15.66 -14.12 2.79
C GLY A 284 16.26 -15.50 2.99
N ASP A 285 17.55 -15.57 3.30
CA ASP A 285 18.22 -16.82 3.69
C ASP A 285 17.64 -17.40 5.01
N ASP A 286 16.84 -16.63 5.75
CA ASP A 286 16.05 -17.05 6.93
C ASP A 286 14.65 -17.59 6.58
N GLY A 287 14.28 -17.61 5.29
CA GLY A 287 12.98 -18.04 4.79
C GLY A 287 11.89 -16.98 4.84
N SER A 288 12.19 -15.73 5.23
CA SER A 288 11.24 -14.62 5.19
C SER A 288 11.10 -14.04 3.77
N HIS A 289 9.97 -13.41 3.48
CA HIS A 289 9.67 -12.87 2.15
C HIS A 289 9.43 -11.36 2.20
N LYS A 290 9.89 -10.65 1.18
CA LYS A 290 9.60 -9.22 0.97
C LYS A 290 9.08 -9.00 -0.44
N VAL A 291 7.86 -8.49 -0.55
CA VAL A 291 7.15 -8.35 -1.82
C VAL A 291 6.72 -6.91 -2.03
N THR A 292 7.17 -6.32 -3.13
CA THR A 292 6.65 -5.08 -3.68
C THR A 292 5.62 -5.42 -4.74
N ALA A 293 4.42 -4.86 -4.65
CA ALA A 293 3.31 -5.12 -5.56
C ALA A 293 2.51 -3.84 -5.86
N GLY A 294 3.21 -2.81 -6.35
CA GLY A 294 2.61 -1.51 -6.74
C GLY A 294 1.98 -1.50 -8.13
N GLY A 295 1.38 -2.62 -8.55
CA GLY A 295 0.83 -2.81 -9.89
C GLY A 295 -0.61 -2.30 -10.07
N GLY A 296 -1.16 -1.51 -9.14
CA GLY A 296 -2.59 -1.16 -9.05
C GLY A 296 -3.12 -0.21 -10.12
N GLY A 297 -2.32 0.15 -11.12
CA GLY A 297 -2.78 0.90 -12.29
C GLY A 297 -2.10 2.25 -12.49
N ALA A 298 -1.23 2.67 -11.58
CA ALA A 298 -0.30 3.78 -11.82
C ALA A 298 0.76 3.44 -12.90
N PHE A 299 1.60 4.41 -13.23
CA PHE A 299 2.60 4.26 -14.30
C PHE A 299 3.74 3.34 -13.85
N LEU A 300 4.33 2.53 -14.73
CA LEU A 300 5.34 1.55 -14.28
C LEU A 300 6.67 2.21 -13.86
N HIS A 301 7.21 1.74 -12.74
CA HIS A 301 8.58 1.99 -12.29
C HIS A 301 9.56 0.99 -12.94
N PRO A 302 10.84 1.37 -13.08
CA PRO A 302 11.85 0.47 -13.61
C PRO A 302 12.07 -0.74 -12.69
N THR A 303 12.43 -1.87 -13.30
CA THR A 303 12.82 -3.11 -12.61
C THR A 303 14.24 -3.56 -12.98
N HIS A 304 14.84 -2.93 -13.99
CA HIS A 304 16.13 -3.35 -14.54
C HIS A 304 17.34 -2.90 -13.74
N ASP A 305 17.12 -1.95 -12.84
CA ASP A 305 18.01 -1.36 -11.85
C ASP A 305 17.83 -1.93 -10.43
N LEU A 306 16.79 -2.74 -10.20
CA LEU A 306 16.60 -3.42 -8.92
C LEU A 306 17.86 -4.22 -8.53
N PRO A 307 18.28 -4.18 -7.26
CA PRO A 307 19.38 -5.01 -6.79
C PRO A 307 19.03 -6.49 -6.92
N GLU A 308 20.00 -7.34 -7.26
CA GLU A 308 19.79 -8.80 -7.26
C GLU A 308 19.74 -9.35 -5.83
N THR A 309 20.45 -8.69 -4.92
CA THR A 309 20.61 -9.08 -3.53
C THR A 309 20.55 -7.84 -2.64
N ILE A 310 19.87 -7.97 -1.50
CA ILE A 310 19.76 -6.94 -0.47
C ILE A 310 20.22 -7.58 0.85
N THR A 311 21.14 -6.95 1.56
CA THR A 311 21.52 -7.39 2.91
C THR A 311 21.02 -6.37 3.91
N LEU A 312 20.18 -6.83 4.83
CA LEU A 312 19.66 -6.01 5.92
C LEU A 312 20.38 -6.38 7.20
N GLU A 313 20.91 -5.38 7.89
CA GLU A 313 21.61 -5.53 9.16
C GLU A 313 20.72 -5.06 10.30
N SER A 314 20.65 -5.88 11.34
CA SER A 314 19.86 -5.65 12.53
C SER A 314 20.73 -5.92 13.77
N PRO A 315 20.89 -4.96 14.69
CA PRO A 315 21.54 -5.22 15.96
C PRO A 315 20.91 -6.41 16.72
N THR A 316 21.67 -7.40 17.14
CA THR A 316 21.19 -8.52 17.94
C THR A 316 20.63 -8.02 19.28
N PRO A 317 19.52 -8.59 19.80
CA PRO A 317 19.05 -8.30 21.15
C PRO A 317 20.10 -8.70 22.19
N GLY A 318 20.65 -7.74 22.96
CA GLY A 318 21.67 -8.01 23.97
C GLY A 318 21.90 -6.84 24.93
N GLY A 319 22.35 -7.14 26.16
CA GLY A 319 22.57 -6.18 27.26
C GLY A 319 23.75 -5.20 27.05
N THR A 320 24.41 -4.76 28.13
CA THR A 320 25.40 -3.66 28.17
C THR A 320 26.69 -3.82 27.31
N ALA A 321 26.79 -4.87 26.49
CA ALA A 321 27.87 -5.07 25.54
C ALA A 321 27.61 -4.32 24.22
N PRO A 322 28.63 -4.07 23.38
CA PRO A 322 28.42 -3.55 22.03
C PRO A 322 27.48 -4.49 21.26
N PRO A 323 26.48 -3.96 20.52
CA PRO A 323 25.54 -4.79 19.81
C PRO A 323 26.26 -5.60 18.73
N VAL A 324 26.15 -6.93 18.78
CA VAL A 324 26.49 -7.81 17.66
C VAL A 324 25.51 -7.50 16.54
N MET A 325 25.95 -7.43 15.28
CA MET A 325 25.01 -7.31 14.15
C MET A 325 24.62 -8.71 13.68
N SER A 326 23.32 -8.94 13.54
CA SER A 326 22.79 -10.00 12.70
C SER A 326 22.51 -9.43 11.30
N SER A 327 22.63 -10.27 10.28
CA SER A 327 22.27 -9.87 8.92
C SER A 327 21.47 -10.96 8.24
N VAL A 328 20.49 -10.53 7.45
CA VAL A 328 19.72 -11.41 6.58
C VAL A 328 19.92 -10.93 5.15
N THR A 329 20.37 -11.84 4.30
CA THR A 329 20.52 -11.59 2.86
C THR A 329 19.30 -12.07 2.13
N TYR A 330 18.73 -11.18 1.33
CA TYR A 330 17.54 -11.40 0.52
C TYR A 330 17.92 -11.43 -0.96
N ARG A 331 17.47 -12.44 -1.69
CA ARG A 331 17.72 -12.59 -3.13
C ARG A 331 16.43 -12.41 -3.90
N LEU A 332 16.49 -11.67 -5.00
CA LEU A 332 15.37 -11.49 -5.89
C LEU A 332 15.02 -12.82 -6.59
N GLU A 333 13.78 -13.29 -6.47
CA GLU A 333 13.33 -14.62 -6.97
C GLU A 333 13.13 -14.67 -8.51
N GLY A 334 13.91 -13.91 -9.27
CA GLY A 334 13.96 -13.94 -10.74
C GLY A 334 12.71 -13.43 -11.47
N ARG A 335 11.58 -13.22 -10.78
CA ARG A 335 10.33 -12.73 -11.36
C ARG A 335 10.03 -11.31 -10.88
N CYS A 336 10.19 -10.34 -11.79
CA CYS A 336 9.66 -8.99 -11.64
C CYS A 336 8.63 -8.71 -12.74
N TYR A 337 7.69 -7.83 -12.47
CA TYR A 337 6.80 -7.27 -13.48
C TYR A 337 6.89 -5.74 -13.49
N PRO A 338 7.21 -5.10 -14.63
CA PRO A 338 7.63 -5.73 -15.88
C PRO A 338 8.96 -6.48 -15.73
N SER A 339 9.22 -7.44 -16.63
CA SER A 339 10.54 -8.11 -16.64
C SER A 339 11.65 -7.10 -16.93
N ARG A 340 12.88 -7.36 -16.47
CA ARG A 340 14.02 -6.44 -16.68
C ARG A 340 14.22 -6.06 -18.15
N ALA A 341 14.03 -7.01 -19.07
CA ALA A 341 14.12 -6.78 -20.50
C ALA A 341 13.02 -5.83 -21.01
N ILE A 342 11.77 -6.05 -20.59
CA ILE A 342 10.64 -5.16 -20.93
C ILE A 342 10.89 -3.77 -20.32
N SER A 343 11.34 -3.70 -19.07
CA SER A 343 11.64 -2.44 -18.38
C SER A 343 12.70 -1.61 -19.12
N ARG A 344 13.83 -2.22 -19.53
CA ARG A 344 14.86 -1.54 -20.35
C ARG A 344 14.29 -1.03 -21.68
N ARG A 345 13.42 -1.83 -22.32
CA ARG A 345 12.76 -1.43 -23.57
C ARG A 345 11.81 -0.24 -23.37
N LEU A 346 11.03 -0.25 -22.29
CA LEU A 346 10.10 0.83 -21.95
C LEU A 346 10.84 2.14 -21.63
N ALA A 347 12.01 2.05 -20.99
CA ALA A 347 12.85 3.22 -20.68
C ALA A 347 13.25 4.01 -21.93
N TRP A 348 13.54 3.35 -23.06
CA TRP A 348 13.78 4.04 -24.35
C TRP A 348 12.58 4.88 -24.82
N GLY A 349 11.36 4.51 -24.40
CA GLY A 349 10.15 5.29 -24.68
C GLY A 349 10.16 6.68 -24.05
N ALA A 350 10.95 6.90 -23.00
CA ALA A 350 11.11 8.21 -22.35
C ALA A 350 11.79 9.24 -23.28
N LEU A 351 12.64 8.81 -24.21
CA LEU A 351 13.23 9.71 -25.21
C LEU A 351 12.19 10.33 -26.15
N GLY A 352 11.03 9.69 -26.30
CA GLY A 352 9.90 10.21 -27.05
C GLY A 352 8.99 11.14 -26.26
N LEU A 353 9.24 11.35 -24.96
CA LEU A 353 8.42 12.21 -24.09
C LEU A 353 8.29 13.65 -24.63
N PRO A 354 9.37 14.31 -25.13
CA PRO A 354 9.27 15.64 -25.72
C PRO A 354 8.31 15.73 -26.91
N ILE A 355 8.16 14.65 -27.68
CA ILE A 355 7.29 14.58 -28.84
C ILE A 355 5.84 14.29 -28.41
N ARG A 356 5.65 13.36 -27.48
CA ARG A 356 4.32 12.91 -27.01
C ARG A 356 3.67 13.89 -26.05
N ASN A 357 4.47 14.63 -25.29
CA ASN A 357 4.02 15.64 -24.34
C ASN A 357 4.95 16.86 -24.37
N PRO A 358 4.87 17.72 -25.41
CA PRO A 358 5.76 18.87 -25.55
C PRO A 358 5.73 19.83 -24.35
N SER A 359 4.61 19.85 -23.62
CA SER A 359 4.48 20.68 -22.42
C SER A 359 5.47 20.32 -21.32
N CYS A 360 5.99 19.08 -21.28
CA CYS A 360 6.97 18.67 -20.27
C CYS A 360 8.31 19.44 -20.38
N LEU A 361 8.61 20.04 -21.54
CA LEU A 361 9.82 20.83 -21.76
C LEU A 361 9.75 22.25 -21.16
N ILE A 362 8.55 22.73 -20.81
CA ILE A 362 8.35 24.12 -20.36
C ILE A 362 9.05 24.35 -19.01
N LEU A 363 8.95 23.42 -18.06
CA LEU A 363 9.56 23.56 -16.72
C LEU A 363 11.10 23.54 -16.77
N PRO A 364 11.76 22.55 -17.41
CA PRO A 364 13.21 22.58 -17.60
C PRO A 364 13.68 23.85 -18.33
N GLY A 365 12.93 24.31 -19.34
CA GLY A 365 13.25 25.53 -20.09
C GLY A 365 13.01 26.84 -19.34
N LEU A 366 12.35 26.83 -18.18
CA LEU A 366 12.19 27.99 -17.29
C LEU A 366 13.21 28.00 -16.13
N LEU A 367 13.84 26.85 -15.85
CA LEU A 367 14.87 26.67 -14.82
C LEU A 367 16.30 26.84 -15.36
N HIS A 368 16.43 26.99 -16.68
CA HIS A 368 17.62 27.41 -17.41
C HIS A 368 17.41 28.80 -17.98
#